data_AF-A0A972A8Q1-F1
#
_entry.id   AF-A0A972A8Q1-F1
#
_cell.length_a   1.000
_cell.length_b   1.000
_cell.length_c   1.000
_cell.angle_alpha   90.00
_cell.angle_beta   90.00
_cell.angle_gamma   90.00
#
_symmetry.space_group_name_H-M   'P 1'
#
loop_
_entity.id
_entity.type
_entity.pdbx_description
1 polymer ?
#
loop_
_entity_poly.entity_id
_entity_poly.type
_entity_poly.pdbx_seq_one_letter_code
_entity_poly.pdbx_strand_id
1 'polypeptide(L)'
;MIDNKVFGLLALISLLASCVKDVELEQGSYESQIVIDGYIESGRGAYIYITRSSPFLAEYDSASIRGSFVNNAKVTLSSSSGEKEVLTLFRNDSFFPPFIYRSVSISGELGMEYLIEVELAGKKLRAVTTIPEPPEISGYRFKLESDTTGFPEIMISQRRDK
;
A
#
# COMPACT_ATOMS: atom_id res chain seq x y z
N MET A 1 26.70 53.53 -32.14
CA MET A 1 27.63 52.42 -31.87
C MET A 1 27.34 52.00 -30.44
N ILE A 2 26.57 50.92 -30.23
CA ILE A 2 26.24 50.46 -28.87
C ILE A 2 27.50 49.75 -28.37
N ASP A 3 28.19 50.33 -27.40
CA ASP A 3 29.45 49.81 -26.88
C ASP A 3 29.26 48.40 -26.28
N ASN A 4 30.22 47.49 -26.52
CA ASN A 4 30.22 46.13 -25.94
C ASN A 4 30.04 46.13 -24.40
N LYS A 5 30.39 47.24 -23.72
CA LYS A 5 30.19 47.42 -22.28
C LYS A 5 28.72 47.56 -21.90
N VAL A 6 27.92 48.23 -22.73
CA VAL A 6 26.47 48.40 -22.52
C VAL A 6 25.74 47.08 -22.75
N PHE A 7 26.14 46.32 -23.78
CA PHE A 7 25.60 44.98 -24.03
C PHE A 7 25.94 44.00 -22.89
N GLY A 8 27.17 44.03 -22.39
CA GLY A 8 27.58 43.21 -21.24
C GLY A 8 26.81 43.56 -19.95
N LEU A 9 26.54 44.83 -19.71
CA LEU A 9 25.74 45.28 -18.56
C LEU A 9 24.28 44.82 -18.66
N LEU A 10 23.68 44.91 -19.84
CA LEU A 10 22.30 44.48 -20.07
C LEU A 10 22.12 42.96 -19.89
N ALA A 11 23.10 42.18 -20.36
CA ALA A 11 23.12 40.73 -20.17
C ALA A 11 23.27 40.33 -18.69
N LEU A 12 24.09 41.05 -17.93
CA LEU A 12 24.28 40.81 -16.49
C LEU A 12 23.02 41.12 -15.68
N ILE A 13 22.29 42.19 -16.02
CA ILE A 13 21.01 42.53 -15.38
C ILE A 13 19.96 41.45 -15.67
N SER A 14 19.92 40.90 -16.88
CA SER A 14 18.99 39.82 -17.26
C SER A 14 19.25 38.53 -16.48
N LEU A 15 20.52 38.18 -16.22
CA LEU A 15 20.91 37.01 -15.41
C LEU A 15 20.53 37.15 -13.93
N LEU A 16 20.51 38.37 -13.39
CA LEU A 16 20.14 38.66 -12.00
C LEU A 16 18.63 38.81 -11.80
N ALA A 17 17.84 38.87 -12.88
CA ALA A 17 16.37 39.02 -12.85
C ALA A 17 15.62 37.67 -12.92
N SER A 18 16.29 36.54 -12.65
CA SER A 18 15.61 35.24 -12.55
C SER A 18 14.84 35.13 -11.23
N CYS A 19 13.62 35.64 -11.22
CA CYS A 19 12.69 35.41 -10.12
C CYS A 19 12.17 33.98 -10.20
N VAL A 20 12.72 33.09 -9.35
CA VAL A 20 12.11 31.79 -9.09
C VAL A 20 10.90 32.04 -8.20
N LYS A 21 9.72 31.65 -8.66
CA LYS A 21 8.51 31.74 -7.85
C LYS A 21 8.50 30.56 -6.87
N ASP A 22 8.74 30.85 -5.60
CA ASP A 22 8.55 29.87 -4.54
C ASP A 22 7.07 29.46 -4.51
N VAL A 23 6.82 28.16 -4.71
CA VAL A 23 5.47 27.60 -4.60
C VAL A 23 5.27 27.21 -3.14
N GLU A 24 4.75 28.15 -2.35
CA GLU A 24 4.25 27.84 -1.01
C GLU A 24 2.97 27.01 -1.16
N LEU A 25 3.07 25.72 -0.85
CA LEU A 25 1.92 24.82 -0.81
C LEU A 25 1.16 25.07 0.49
N GLU A 26 0.06 25.81 0.44
CA GLU A 26 -0.85 25.89 1.58
C GLU A 26 -1.72 24.64 1.65
N GLN A 27 -1.59 23.85 2.73
CA GLN A 27 -2.47 22.72 2.95
C GLN A 27 -3.80 23.20 3.55
N GLY A 28 -4.91 22.92 2.86
CA GLY A 28 -6.26 23.18 3.36
C GLY A 28 -6.62 22.37 4.61
N SER A 29 -7.85 22.54 5.10
CA SER A 29 -8.35 21.80 6.26
C SER A 29 -8.25 20.30 6.07
N TYR A 30 -7.72 19.59 7.06
CA TYR A 30 -7.50 18.15 7.03
C TYR A 30 -8.38 17.41 8.04
N GLU A 31 -9.11 16.39 7.59
CA GLU A 31 -9.84 15.47 8.46
C GLU A 31 -9.18 14.08 8.42
N SER A 32 -8.73 13.60 9.57
CA SER A 32 -8.10 12.29 9.68
C SER A 32 -9.08 11.16 9.36
N GLN A 33 -8.71 10.31 8.41
CA GLN A 33 -9.47 9.16 7.95
C GLN A 33 -8.93 7.87 8.55
N ILE A 34 -9.80 6.86 8.65
CA ILE A 34 -9.40 5.51 9.06
C ILE A 34 -8.82 4.80 7.83
N VAL A 35 -7.61 4.27 7.97
CA VAL A 35 -6.92 3.49 6.94
C VAL A 35 -6.87 2.04 7.40
N ILE A 36 -7.25 1.14 6.50
CA ILE A 36 -7.25 -0.31 6.73
C ILE A 36 -6.31 -0.92 5.70
N ASP A 37 -5.23 -1.50 6.20
CA ASP A 37 -4.30 -2.30 5.40
C ASP A 37 -4.35 -3.74 5.86
N GLY A 38 -4.17 -4.68 4.94
CA GLY A 38 -4.13 -6.07 5.34
C GLY A 38 -3.94 -7.03 4.18
N TYR A 39 -3.66 -8.28 4.55
CA TYR A 39 -3.46 -9.35 3.60
C TYR A 39 -3.91 -10.67 4.20
N ILE A 40 -4.21 -11.62 3.33
CA ILE A 40 -4.44 -13.03 3.65
C ILE A 40 -3.73 -13.85 2.58
N GLU A 41 -3.04 -14.90 2.99
CA GLU A 41 -2.26 -15.75 2.10
C GLU A 41 -2.74 -17.19 2.21
N SER A 42 -2.49 -17.98 1.15
CA SER A 42 -2.82 -19.40 1.15
C SER A 42 -2.17 -20.13 2.34
N GLY A 43 -2.98 -20.87 3.10
CA GLY A 43 -2.58 -21.62 4.28
C GLY A 43 -2.24 -20.78 5.52
N ARG A 44 -2.47 -19.46 5.49
CA ARG A 44 -2.16 -18.54 6.60
C ARG A 44 -3.37 -17.74 7.00
N GLY A 45 -3.42 -17.31 8.26
CA GLY A 45 -4.46 -16.39 8.73
C GLY A 45 -4.35 -15.01 8.08
N ALA A 46 -5.44 -14.25 8.13
CA ALA A 46 -5.47 -12.84 7.74
C ALA A 46 -4.72 -11.98 8.75
N TYR A 47 -4.10 -10.90 8.26
CA TYR A 47 -3.40 -9.88 9.03
C TYR A 47 -3.95 -8.52 8.63
N ILE A 48 -4.56 -7.81 9.59
CA ILE A 48 -5.19 -6.50 9.36
C ILE A 48 -4.56 -5.47 10.31
N TYR A 49 -4.18 -4.34 9.74
CA TYR A 49 -3.61 -3.18 10.41
C TYR A 49 -4.57 -2.00 10.24
N ILE A 50 -4.79 -1.25 11.31
CA ILE A 50 -5.67 -0.08 11.28
C ILE A 50 -4.89 1.12 11.79
N THR A 51 -4.85 2.16 10.98
CA THR A 51 -4.17 3.42 11.29
C THR A 51 -5.08 4.61 10.97
N ARG A 52 -4.62 5.79 11.35
CA ARG A 52 -5.19 7.07 10.95
C ARG A 52 -4.30 7.73 9.92
N SER A 53 -4.90 8.25 8.86
CA SER A 53 -4.17 9.04 7.88
C SER A 53 -3.63 10.32 8.53
N SER A 54 -2.54 10.84 7.96
CA SER A 54 -1.89 12.09 8.36
C SER A 54 -1.91 13.11 7.21
N PRO A 55 -1.92 14.44 7.49
CA PRO A 55 -1.78 15.46 6.46
C PRO A 55 -0.43 15.37 5.74
N PHE A 56 -0.37 15.83 4.49
CA PHE A 56 0.87 15.79 3.70
C PHE A 56 2.00 16.62 4.31
N LEU A 57 1.71 17.84 4.79
CA LEU A 57 2.69 18.74 5.40
C LEU A 57 2.78 18.60 6.93
N ALA A 58 2.41 17.44 7.49
CA ALA A 58 2.55 17.19 8.92
C ALA A 58 4.03 17.04 9.33
N GLU A 59 4.39 17.56 10.50
CA GLU A 59 5.66 17.21 11.14
C GLU A 59 5.56 15.80 11.75
N TYR A 60 6.49 14.93 11.35
CA TYR A 60 6.51 13.53 11.80
C TYR A 60 7.59 13.32 12.85
N ASP A 61 7.17 12.88 14.03
CA ASP A 61 8.06 12.37 15.08
C ASP A 61 7.57 10.99 15.54
N SER A 62 8.34 10.34 16.41
CA SER A 62 7.98 8.99 16.88
C SER A 62 6.68 8.97 17.69
N ALA A 63 6.30 10.06 18.35
CA ALA A 63 5.07 10.14 19.13
C ALA A 63 3.84 10.32 18.23
N SER A 64 3.91 11.20 17.23
CA SER A 64 2.84 11.44 16.26
C SER A 64 2.53 10.19 15.45
N ILE A 65 3.58 9.46 15.04
CA ILE A 65 3.43 8.17 14.36
C ILE A 65 2.75 7.13 15.28
N ARG A 66 3.18 7.00 16.54
CA ARG A 66 2.54 6.07 17.48
C ARG A 66 1.07 6.43 17.76
N GLY A 67 0.74 7.72 17.74
CA GLY A 67 -0.63 8.21 17.89
C GLY A 67 -1.56 7.86 16.72
N SER A 68 -1.01 7.49 15.56
CA SER A 68 -1.80 7.08 14.40
C SER A 68 -2.42 5.69 14.54
N PHE A 69 -1.87 4.82 15.41
CA PHE A 69 -2.31 3.44 15.51
C PHE A 69 -3.70 3.32 16.12
N VAL A 70 -4.47 2.37 15.62
CA VAL A 70 -5.83 2.08 16.11
C VAL A 70 -5.89 0.61 16.53
N ASN A 71 -6.34 0.38 17.77
CA ASN A 71 -6.41 -0.95 18.38
C ASN A 71 -7.72 -1.21 19.15
N ASN A 72 -8.72 -0.35 18.96
CA ASN A 72 -10.03 -0.43 19.60
C ASN A 72 -11.18 -0.62 18.59
N ALA A 73 -10.87 -1.23 17.44
CA ALA A 73 -11.85 -1.64 16.44
C ALA A 73 -12.34 -3.08 16.69
N LYS A 74 -13.57 -3.36 16.27
CA LYS A 74 -14.06 -4.73 16.06
C LYS A 74 -13.87 -5.10 14.60
N VAL A 75 -13.06 -6.11 14.33
CA VAL A 75 -12.77 -6.57 12.97
C VAL A 75 -13.39 -7.95 12.77
N THR A 76 -14.27 -8.08 11.79
CA THR A 76 -14.93 -9.33 11.44
C THR A 76 -14.49 -9.77 10.06
N LEU A 77 -14.00 -11.00 9.93
CA LEU A 77 -13.66 -11.64 8.67
C LEU A 77 -14.74 -12.67 8.33
N SER A 78 -15.20 -12.67 7.08
CA SER A 78 -16.11 -13.68 6.55
C SER A 78 -15.53 -14.26 5.26
N SER A 79 -15.56 -15.58 5.14
CA SER A 79 -15.17 -16.29 3.91
C SER A 79 -16.40 -16.62 3.07
N SER A 80 -16.22 -16.69 1.76
CA SER A 80 -17.22 -17.23 0.82
C SER A 80 -17.60 -18.70 1.07
N SER A 81 -16.83 -19.44 1.89
CA SER A 81 -17.20 -20.79 2.39
C SER A 81 -18.34 -20.76 3.41
N GLY A 82 -18.65 -19.59 3.97
CA GLY A 82 -19.62 -19.41 5.05
C GLY A 82 -18.99 -19.29 6.44
N GLU A 83 -17.67 -19.41 6.58
CA GLU A 83 -16.98 -19.17 7.85
C GLU A 83 -16.98 -17.69 8.23
N LYS A 84 -17.05 -17.41 9.53
CA LYS A 84 -17.06 -16.06 10.08
C LYS A 84 -16.33 -16.00 11.41
N GLU A 85 -15.42 -15.04 11.54
CA GLU A 85 -14.57 -14.87 12.71
C GLU A 85 -14.47 -13.39 13.11
N VAL A 86 -14.48 -13.10 14.41
CA VAL A 86 -14.03 -11.80 14.92
C VAL A 86 -12.54 -11.93 15.25
N LEU A 87 -11.71 -11.11 14.59
CA LEU A 87 -10.26 -11.23 14.65
C LEU A 87 -9.72 -10.90 16.04
N THR A 88 -8.67 -11.61 16.43
CA THR A 88 -7.96 -11.39 17.70
C THR A 88 -6.88 -10.34 17.53
N LEU A 89 -6.81 -9.37 18.45
CA LEU A 89 -5.74 -8.37 18.47
C LEU A 89 -4.48 -8.94 19.12
N PHE A 90 -3.38 -8.92 18.37
CA PHE A 90 -2.05 -9.23 18.84
C PHE A 90 -1.19 -7.97 18.91
N ARG A 91 -0.21 -7.99 19.81
CA ARG A 91 0.81 -6.94 19.92
C ARG A 91 2.18 -7.53 19.62
N ASN A 92 2.92 -6.91 18.71
CA ASN A 92 4.31 -7.23 18.39
C ASN A 92 5.13 -5.94 18.32
N ASP A 93 5.87 -5.62 19.38
CA ASP A 93 6.68 -4.40 19.46
C ASP A 93 7.90 -4.41 18.51
N SER A 94 8.21 -5.56 17.88
CA SER A 94 9.27 -5.68 16.87
C SER A 94 8.78 -5.40 15.45
N PHE A 95 7.49 -5.13 15.25
CA PHE A 95 6.90 -4.83 13.95
C PHE A 95 6.12 -3.51 14.00
N PHE A 96 6.01 -2.85 12.85
CA PHE A 96 5.30 -1.58 12.70
C PHE A 96 4.18 -1.70 11.66
N PRO A 97 2.91 -1.38 11.99
CA PRO A 97 2.37 -1.06 13.32
C PRO A 97 2.43 -2.25 14.29
N PRO A 98 2.54 -2.01 15.61
CA PRO A 98 2.68 -3.09 16.59
C PRO A 98 1.37 -3.83 16.88
N PHE A 99 0.23 -3.28 16.47
CA PHE A 99 -1.11 -3.83 16.70
C PHE A 99 -1.61 -4.52 15.43
N ILE A 100 -1.94 -5.80 15.55
CA ILE A 100 -2.28 -6.67 14.42
C ILE A 100 -3.56 -7.41 14.75
N TYR A 101 -4.63 -7.20 13.99
CA TYR A 101 -5.81 -8.04 14.04
C TYR A 101 -5.58 -9.26 13.17
N ARG A 102 -5.58 -10.45 13.77
CA ARG A 102 -5.25 -11.69 13.08
C ARG A 102 -6.36 -12.73 13.24
N SER A 103 -6.61 -13.50 12.18
CA SER A 103 -7.46 -14.68 12.27
C SER A 103 -6.72 -15.85 12.91
N VAL A 104 -7.47 -16.61 13.70
CA VAL A 104 -7.02 -17.80 14.43
C VAL A 104 -7.70 -19.05 13.86
N SER A 105 -8.97 -18.94 13.46
CA SER A 105 -9.73 -20.07 12.89
C SER A 105 -9.71 -20.08 11.37
N ILE A 106 -9.85 -18.93 10.72
CA ILE A 106 -9.87 -18.84 9.25
C ILE A 106 -8.43 -18.79 8.73
N SER A 107 -8.12 -19.67 7.78
CA SER A 107 -6.88 -19.62 6.97
C SER A 107 -7.22 -19.37 5.51
N GLY A 108 -6.32 -18.73 4.78
CA GLY A 108 -6.52 -18.45 3.37
C GLY A 108 -6.55 -19.71 2.51
N GLU A 109 -7.58 -19.83 1.71
CA GLU A 109 -7.83 -20.87 0.71
C GLU A 109 -7.87 -20.27 -0.70
N LEU A 110 -7.32 -21.00 -1.66
CA LEU A 110 -7.31 -20.63 -3.08
C LEU A 110 -8.74 -20.58 -3.64
N GLY A 111 -8.97 -19.66 -4.57
CA GLY A 111 -10.27 -19.46 -5.21
C GLY A 111 -11.32 -18.76 -4.32
N MET A 112 -11.01 -18.50 -3.05
CA MET A 112 -11.97 -17.98 -2.08
C MET A 112 -11.92 -16.45 -1.98
N GLU A 113 -13.11 -15.87 -1.84
CA GLU A 113 -13.33 -14.47 -1.50
C GLU A 113 -13.47 -14.28 0.02
N TYR A 114 -12.92 -13.17 0.51
CA TYR A 114 -12.87 -12.76 1.90
C TYR A 114 -13.40 -11.34 2.06
N LEU A 115 -14.39 -11.17 2.94
CA LEU A 115 -14.94 -9.88 3.34
C LEU A 115 -14.43 -9.53 4.73
N ILE A 116 -13.83 -8.34 4.87
CA ILE A 116 -13.61 -7.74 6.19
C ILE A 116 -14.64 -6.65 6.46
N GLU A 117 -15.12 -6.61 7.70
CA GLU A 117 -15.97 -5.55 8.24
C GLU A 117 -15.32 -4.98 9.51
N VAL A 118 -15.01 -3.70 9.48
CA VAL A 118 -14.35 -2.98 10.58
C VAL A 118 -15.35 -1.99 11.19
N GLU A 119 -15.66 -2.17 12.47
CA GLU A 119 -16.50 -1.25 13.25
C GLU A 119 -15.61 -0.44 14.20
N LEU A 120 -15.59 0.88 14.04
CA LEU A 120 -14.78 1.80 14.85
C LEU A 120 -15.46 3.17 14.96
N ALA A 121 -15.57 3.70 16.18
CA ALA A 121 -16.14 5.03 16.46
C ALA A 121 -17.53 5.26 15.79
N GLY A 122 -18.37 4.23 15.77
CA GLY A 122 -19.69 4.27 15.13
C GLY A 122 -19.68 4.18 13.60
N LYS A 123 -18.50 4.19 12.95
CA LYS A 123 -18.33 3.96 11.51
C LYS A 123 -18.19 2.46 11.23
N LYS A 124 -18.70 2.02 10.08
CA LYS A 124 -18.50 0.67 9.54
C LYS A 124 -17.82 0.77 8.18
N LEU A 125 -16.69 0.07 8.03
CA LEU A 125 -15.89 0.03 6.81
C LEU A 125 -15.82 -1.41 6.31
N ARG A 126 -15.75 -1.59 4.99
CA ARG A 126 -15.76 -2.91 4.35
C ARG A 126 -14.71 -2.97 3.25
N ALA A 127 -14.04 -4.12 3.12
CA ALA A 127 -13.18 -4.42 1.98
C ALA A 127 -13.31 -5.89 1.63
N VAL A 128 -13.12 -6.21 0.35
CA VAL A 128 -13.20 -7.56 -0.19
C VAL A 128 -11.89 -7.86 -0.91
N THR A 129 -11.39 -9.07 -0.74
CA THR A 129 -10.23 -9.58 -1.49
C THR A 129 -10.45 -11.05 -1.82
N THR A 130 -9.72 -11.55 -2.81
CA THR A 130 -9.82 -12.94 -3.27
C THR A 130 -8.43 -13.50 -3.42
N ILE A 131 -8.21 -14.72 -2.94
CA ILE A 131 -6.99 -15.46 -3.24
C ILE A 131 -7.23 -16.16 -4.58
N PRO A 132 -6.55 -15.77 -5.68
CA PRO A 132 -6.78 -16.40 -6.97
C PRO A 132 -6.21 -17.82 -6.99
N GLU A 133 -6.74 -18.65 -7.89
CA GLU A 133 -6.12 -19.93 -8.21
C GLU A 133 -4.78 -19.69 -8.93
N PRO A 134 -3.76 -20.55 -8.72
CA PRO A 134 -2.50 -20.47 -9.44
C PRO A 134 -2.72 -20.58 -10.96
N PRO A 135 -1.96 -19.84 -11.78
CA PRO A 135 -2.09 -19.95 -13.22
C PRO A 135 -1.50 -21.28 -13.72
N GLU A 136 -2.08 -21.84 -14.79
CA GLU A 136 -1.57 -23.08 -15.39
C GLU A 136 -0.36 -22.81 -16.29
N ILE A 137 0.67 -23.65 -16.17
CA ILE A 137 1.82 -23.65 -17.08
C ILE A 137 1.42 -24.40 -18.35
N SER A 138 1.29 -23.67 -19.45
CA SER A 138 0.89 -24.23 -20.75
C SER A 138 2.07 -24.74 -21.59
N GLY A 139 3.30 -24.41 -21.18
CA GLY A 139 4.49 -24.88 -21.86
C GLY A 139 5.77 -24.39 -21.21
N TYR A 140 6.86 -25.08 -21.47
CA TYR A 140 8.20 -24.66 -21.05
C TYR A 140 9.21 -25.10 -22.10
N ARG A 141 10.24 -24.30 -22.32
CA ARG A 141 11.39 -24.66 -23.15
C ARG A 141 12.66 -24.02 -22.62
N PHE A 142 13.80 -24.61 -22.94
CA PHE A 142 15.10 -24.02 -22.62
C PHE A 142 15.77 -23.58 -23.91
N LYS A 143 16.02 -22.28 -24.05
CA LYS A 143 16.69 -21.72 -25.22
C LYS A 143 18.18 -21.63 -24.92
N LEU A 144 18.98 -22.47 -25.58
CA LEU A 144 20.44 -22.43 -25.46
C LEU A 144 21.00 -21.19 -26.17
N GLU A 145 21.93 -20.51 -25.51
CA GLU A 145 22.73 -19.40 -26.05
C GLU A 145 24.19 -19.84 -26.28
N SER A 146 24.69 -20.78 -25.45
CA SER A 146 26.03 -21.40 -25.55
C SER A 146 26.02 -22.77 -24.86
N ASP A 147 27.16 -23.47 -24.85
CA ASP A 147 27.32 -24.84 -24.32
C ASP A 147 26.88 -24.98 -22.86
N THR A 148 27.00 -23.92 -22.07
CA THR A 148 26.63 -23.89 -20.64
C THR A 148 25.61 -22.82 -20.28
N THR A 149 25.17 -22.01 -21.25
CA THR A 149 24.32 -20.84 -21.01
C THR A 149 23.05 -20.92 -21.83
N GLY A 150 21.92 -20.58 -21.21
CA GLY A 150 20.64 -20.46 -21.89
C GLY A 150 19.57 -19.84 -21.00
N PHE A 151 18.40 -19.63 -21.58
CA PHE A 151 17.26 -19.00 -20.93
C PHE A 151 16.11 -20.00 -20.79
N PRO A 152 15.57 -20.22 -19.58
CA PRO A 152 14.30 -20.90 -19.44
C PRO A 152 13.18 -19.97 -19.90
N GLU A 153 12.36 -20.45 -20.82
CA GLU A 153 11.14 -19.78 -21.25
C GLU A 153 9.94 -20.59 -20.74
N ILE A 154 9.10 -19.97 -19.92
CA ILE A 154 7.90 -20.59 -19.35
C ILE A 154 6.69 -19.85 -19.92
N MET A 155 5.80 -20.60 -20.55
CA MET A 155 4.52 -20.10 -21.03
C MET A 155 3.48 -20.33 -19.93
N ILE A 156 2.93 -19.24 -19.43
CA ILE A 156 1.83 -19.25 -18.47
C ILE A 156 0.56 -18.94 -19.25
N SER A 157 -0.43 -19.82 -19.16
CA SER A 157 -1.74 -19.50 -19.72
C SER A 157 -2.36 -18.38 -18.88
N GLN A 158 -2.69 -17.26 -19.53
CA GLN A 158 -3.41 -16.20 -18.83
C GLN A 158 -4.79 -16.70 -18.45
N ARG A 159 -5.15 -16.47 -17.19
CA ARG A 159 -6.51 -16.71 -16.71
C ARG A 159 -7.45 -15.87 -17.56
N ARG A 160 -8.52 -16.50 -18.10
CA ARG A 160 -9.64 -15.77 -18.68
C ARG A 160 -10.52 -15.34 -17.51
N ASP A 161 -10.25 -14.15 -16.99
CA ASP A 161 -11.07 -13.54 -15.96
C ASP A 161 -12.49 -13.31 -16.52
N LYS A 162 -13.51 -13.53 -15.69
CA LYS A 162 -14.89 -13.13 -15.98
C LYS A 162 -15.09 -11.66 -15.63
#